data_AF-A0A945UYS1-F1
#
_entry.id   AF-A0A945UYS1-F1
#
_cell.length_a   1.000
_cell.length_b   1.000
_cell.length_c   1.000
_cell.angle_alpha   90.00
_cell.angle_beta   90.00
_cell.angle_gamma   90.00
#
_symmetry.space_group_name_H-M   'P 1'
#
loop_
_entity.id
_entity.type
_entity.pdbx_description
1 polymer ?
#
loop_
_entity_poly.entity_id
_entity_poly.type
_entity_poly.pdbx_seq_one_letter_code
_entity_poly.pdbx_strand_id
1 'polypeptide(L)' 'RLTLAKKGELNSSFIQLLFSDKPIQLRQWTIRDQQGIEVRVSLLDTQRGGSFSSRIFEVDPDMFSASKIEN' A
#
# COMPACT_ATOMS: atom_id res chain seq x y z
N ARG A 1 -15.01 -7.10 4.38
CA ARG A 1 -13.60 -7.21 4.87
C ARG A 1 -13.01 -8.48 4.29
N LEU A 2 -11.83 -8.39 3.69
CA LEU A 2 -11.07 -9.54 3.17
C LEU A 2 -9.75 -9.62 3.93
N THR A 3 -9.38 -10.82 4.39
CA THR A 3 -8.08 -11.07 5.03
C THR A 3 -7.30 -12.06 4.18
N LEU A 4 -6.07 -11.68 3.84
CA LEU A 4 -5.09 -12.51 3.14
C LEU A 4 -3.98 -12.84 4.12
N ALA A 5 -3.67 -14.13 4.26
CA ALA A 5 -2.56 -14.60 5.09
C ALA A 5 -1.80 -15.67 4.32
N LYS A 6 -0.50 -15.80 4.60
CA LYS A 6 0.32 -16.86 4.01
C LYS A 6 -0.16 -18.22 4.53
N LYS A 7 -0.36 -19.17 3.60
CA LYS A 7 -0.79 -20.53 3.94
C LYS A 7 0.20 -21.18 4.91
N GLY A 8 -0.29 -21.71 6.03
CA GLY A 8 0.53 -22.31 7.09
C GLY A 8 1.03 -21.31 8.15
N GLU A 9 0.84 -20.01 7.94
CA GLU A 9 1.25 -18.94 8.84
C GLU A 9 0.07 -17.99 9.14
N LEU A 10 -1.09 -18.56 9.48
CA LEU A 10 -2.36 -17.84 9.62
C LEU A 10 -2.33 -16.68 10.64
N ASN A 11 -1.34 -16.63 11.54
CA ASN A 11 -1.26 -15.64 12.63
C ASN A 11 0.01 -14.79 12.64
N SER A 12 0.99 -15.03 11.74
CA SER A 12 2.27 -14.30 11.78
C SER A 12 2.19 -12.98 11.00
N SER A 13 1.61 -13.00 9.81
CA SER A 13 1.53 -11.85 8.91
C SER A 13 0.25 -11.87 8.09
N PHE A 14 -0.35 -10.72 7.89
CA PHE A 14 -1.58 -10.61 7.11
C PHE A 14 -1.71 -9.28 6.39
N ILE A 15 -2.53 -9.29 5.34
CA ILE A 15 -3.08 -8.10 4.71
C ILE A 15 -4.59 -8.14 4.90
N GLN A 16 -5.13 -7.07 5.46
CA GLN A 16 -6.57 -6.90 5.64
C GLN A 16 -7.04 -5.74 4.76
N LEU A 17 -8.03 -6.01 3.93
CA LEU A 17 -8.67 -5.04 3.04
C LEU A 17 -10.09 -4.73 3.52
N LEU A 18 -10.39 -3.45 3.66
CA LEU A 18 -11.74 -2.95 3.96
C LEU A 18 -12.33 -2.31 2.71
N PHE A 19 -13.49 -2.81 2.31
CA PHE A 19 -14.24 -2.28 1.16
C PHE A 19 -15.52 -1.62 1.65
N SER A 20 -15.96 -0.56 0.97
CA SER A 20 -17.36 -0.12 1.02
C SER A 20 -18.23 -1.08 0.21
N ASP A 21 -19.51 -1.15 0.55
CA ASP A 21 -20.54 -1.72 -0.30
C ASP A 21 -21.19 -0.62 -1.18
N LYS A 22 -21.60 -0.99 -2.41
CA LYS A 22 -22.39 -0.16 -3.35
C LYS A 22 -21.87 1.29 -3.59
N PRO A 23 -20.87 1.48 -4.47
CA PRO A 23 -20.15 0.45 -5.20
C PRO A 23 -19.07 -0.18 -4.32
N ILE A 24 -18.57 -1.34 -4.76
CA ILE A 24 -17.42 -1.97 -4.11
C ILE A 24 -16.19 -1.10 -4.34
N GLN A 25 -15.62 -0.55 -3.26
CA GLN A 25 -14.42 0.29 -3.33
C GLN A 25 -13.49 -0.04 -2.16
N LEU A 26 -12.19 -0.10 -2.40
CA LEU A 26 -11.21 -0.17 -1.31
C LEU A 26 -11.23 1.15 -0.52
N ARG A 27 -11.33 1.07 0.80
CA ARG A 27 -11.35 2.23 1.72
C ARG A 27 -10.14 2.26 2.65
N GLN A 28 -9.61 1.09 2.98
CA GLN A 28 -8.47 0.97 3.88
C GLN A 28 -7.77 -0.36 3.62
N TRP A 29 -6.45 -0.38 3.82
CA TRP A 29 -5.74 -1.62 4.04
C TRP A 29 -4.92 -1.57 5.32
N THR A 30 -4.68 -2.73 5.90
CA THR A 30 -3.82 -2.92 7.05
C THR A 30 -2.87 -4.07 6.76
N ILE A 31 -1.58 -3.83 6.94
CA ILE A 31 -0.53 -4.84 6.79
C ILE A 31 0.03 -5.09 8.19
N ARG A 32 0.12 -6.36 8.57
CA ARG A 32 0.87 -6.81 9.74
C ARG A 32 2.02 -7.69 9.29
N ASP A 33 3.22 -7.37 9.73
CA ASP A 33 4.41 -8.20 9.49
C ASP A 33 4.58 -9.29 10.57
N GLN A 34 5.58 -10.16 10.37
CA GLN A 34 5.90 -11.26 11.29
C GLN A 34 6.37 -10.81 12.68
N GLN A 35 6.84 -9.56 12.80
CA GLN A 35 7.24 -8.95 14.07
C GLN A 35 6.02 -8.36 14.81
N GLY A 36 4.84 -8.38 14.18
CA GLY A 36 3.60 -7.84 14.71
C GLY A 36 3.41 -6.34 14.48
N ILE A 37 4.26 -5.70 13.68
CA ILE A 37 4.14 -4.28 13.35
C ILE A 37 2.97 -4.11 12.39
N GLU A 38 2.05 -3.20 12.73
CA GLU A 38 0.87 -2.91 11.91
C GLU A 38 0.96 -1.53 11.26
N VAL A 39 0.81 -1.50 9.94
CA VAL A 39 0.65 -0.27 9.16
C VAL A 39 -0.76 -0.23 8.62
N ARG A 40 -1.51 0.81 8.97
CA ARG A 40 -2.87 1.06 8.49
C ARG A 40 -2.90 2.30 7.62
N VAL A 41 -3.45 2.17 6.41
CA VAL A 41 -3.62 3.29 5.49
C VAL A 41 -5.08 3.38 5.08
N SER A 42 -5.65 4.58 5.24
CA SER A 42 -7.01 4.91 4.84
C SER A 42 -7.01 5.74 3.57
N LEU A 43 -7.89 5.40 2.62
CA LEU A 43 -8.13 6.15 1.40
C LEU A 43 -9.27 7.13 1.64
N LEU A 44 -8.91 8.40 1.83
CA LEU A 44 -9.84 9.51 2.00
C LEU A 44 -10.05 10.22 0.67
N ASP A 45 -11.26 10.72 0.43
CA ASP A 45 -11.63 11.57 -0.71
C ASP A 45 -11.18 11.08 -2.10
N THR A 46 -11.23 9.76 -2.31
CA THR A 46 -10.77 9.14 -3.56
C THR A 46 -11.51 9.68 -4.78
N GLN A 47 -10.76 10.32 -5.69
CA GLN A 47 -11.26 10.77 -6.99
C GLN A 47 -11.00 9.70 -8.06
N ARG A 48 -11.93 9.55 -9.01
CA ARG A 48 -11.82 8.59 -10.13
C ARG A 48 -12.03 9.27 -11.47
N GLY A 49 -11.54 8.63 -12.53
CA GLY A 49 -11.69 9.12 -13.90
C GLY A 49 -10.79 10.32 -14.24
N GLY A 50 -9.82 10.64 -13.39
CA GLY A 50 -8.80 11.65 -13.71
C GLY A 50 -7.84 11.16 -14.79
N SER A 51 -7.32 12.10 -15.59
CA SER A 51 -6.22 11.87 -16.52
C SER A 51 -4.92 12.34 -15.87
N PHE A 52 -3.89 11.51 -15.95
CA PHE A 52 -2.57 11.80 -15.41
C PHE A 52 -1.55 11.72 -16.55
N SER A 53 -0.65 12.70 -16.62
CA SER A 53 0.47 12.64 -17.57
C SER A 53 1.38 11.46 -17.23
N SER A 54 1.82 10.69 -18.22
CA SER A 54 2.73 9.54 -18.01
C SER A 54 4.02 9.96 -17.30
N ARG A 55 4.45 11.21 -17.49
CA ARG A 55 5.67 11.77 -16.87
C ARG A 55 5.65 11.70 -15.34
N ILE A 56 4.49 11.80 -14.69
CA ILE A 56 4.45 11.76 -13.21
C ILE A 56 4.76 10.36 -12.65
N PHE A 57 4.79 9.35 -13.51
CA PHE A 57 5.17 7.97 -13.18
C PHE A 57 6.60 7.63 -13.64
N GLU A 58 7.31 8.57 -14.25
CA GLU A 58 8.73 8.42 -14.55
C GLU A 58 9.51 8.56 -13.24
N VAL A 59 10.24 7.51 -12.86
CA VAL A 59 11.13 7.53 -11.69
C VAL A 59 12.53 7.88 -12.19
N ASP A 60 13.08 8.97 -11.66
CA ASP A 60 14.50 9.26 -11.87
C ASP A 60 15.34 8.19 -11.16
N PRO A 61 16.11 7.39 -11.91
CA PRO A 61 16.92 6.31 -11.33
C PRO A 61 17.95 6.84 -10.33
N ASP A 62 18.33 8.11 -10.44
CA ASP A 62 19.30 8.75 -9.56
C ASP A 62 18.66 9.44 -8.33
N MET A 63 17.33 9.54 -8.26
CA MET A 63 16.61 10.18 -7.14
C MET A 63 16.86 9.50 -5.79
N PHE A 64 17.12 8.19 -5.81
CA PHE A 64 17.40 7.38 -4.61
C PHE A 64 18.83 6.85 -4.56
N SER A 65 19.69 7.27 -5.50
CA SER A 65 21.12 6.99 -5.43
C SER A 65 21.65 7.68 -4.19
N ALA A 66 22.04 6.88 -3.19
CA ALA A 66 22.64 7.39 -1.96
C ALA A 66 23.73 8.39 -2.34
N SER A 67 23.58 9.65 -1.93
CA SER A 67 24.64 10.63 -2.00
C SER A 67 25.85 9.97 -1.35
N LYS A 68 26.85 9.65 -2.17
CA LYS A 68 28.15 9.23 -1.70
C LYS A 68 28.63 10.37 -0.79
N ILE A 69 28.51 10.18 0.52
CA ILE A 69 29.19 11.05 1.47
C ILE A 69 30.67 10.69 1.30
N GLU A 70 31.34 11.42 0.42
CA GLU A 70 32.79 11.32 0.27
C GLU A 70 33.43 11.98 1.49
N ASN A 71 34.30 11.22 2.17
CA ASN A 71 35.16 11.66 3.27
C ASN A 71 36.35 12.47 2.75
#